data_AF-A0AA88QFH9-F1
#
_entry.id   AF-A0AA88QFH9-F1
#
_cell.length_a   1.000
_cell.length_b   1.000
_cell.length_c   1.000
_cell.angle_alpha   90.00
_cell.angle_beta   90.00
_cell.angle_gamma   90.00
#
_symmetry.space_group_name_H-M   'P 1'
#
loop_
_entity.id
_entity.type
_entity.pdbx_description
1 polymer ?
#
loop_
_entity_poly.entity_id
_entity_poly.type
_entity_poly.pdbx_seq_one_letter_code
_entity_poly.pdbx_strand_id
1 'polypeptide(L)'
;MNMPKCSLLAFAFVILPSNLLAVSAQKSTDDLVQCLTDRTGKNVTPTFIRVIHTPQDRTYTPIYDLLLQELRFMTNSTPKPQVIVTPLIESHIQATIYCSKKHGFQIRIRSGGHDFEGSSYISKVPFVVLDLFSLNSINIDIKTATAWVHSGATLGQFYYAISQKSRNLAFPAGYWSTVGVGGHLAGGGYGALLRKYGLAADNVIDALIIDVNGAILDRSSMGEDLFWAIRGGGHGNFGVIVSWKVKLVAVPEIVTVFKVNRTLEQGATKLVHKWQYVAPSMHEDLTMTTNQ
;
A
#
# COMPACT_ATOMS: atom_id res chain seq x y z
N MET A 1 -32.01 79.35 26.07
CA MET A 1 -32.03 78.36 24.96
C MET A 1 -31.51 77.05 25.51
N ASN A 2 -32.43 76.12 25.81
CA ASN A 2 -32.13 74.84 26.43
C ASN A 2 -31.86 73.78 25.35
N MET A 3 -30.69 73.15 25.40
CA MET A 3 -30.38 71.97 24.58
C MET A 3 -31.06 70.72 25.16
N PRO A 4 -31.72 69.88 24.33
CA PRO A 4 -32.28 68.62 24.80
C PRO A 4 -31.22 67.52 24.84
N LYS A 5 -31.22 66.75 25.94
CA LYS A 5 -30.45 65.52 26.12
C LYS A 5 -31.05 64.42 25.24
N CYS A 6 -30.24 63.79 24.38
CA CYS A 6 -30.64 62.59 23.65
C CYS A 6 -29.89 61.38 24.24
N SER A 7 -30.67 60.39 24.67
CA SER A 7 -30.27 59.23 25.45
C SER A 7 -29.58 58.17 24.57
N LEU A 8 -28.40 57.68 24.97
CA LEU A 8 -27.76 56.52 24.34
C LEU A 8 -28.51 55.25 24.76
N LEU A 9 -29.24 54.64 23.83
CA LEU A 9 -29.74 53.27 23.95
C LEU A 9 -28.61 52.28 23.66
N ALA A 10 -28.08 51.65 24.70
CA ALA A 10 -27.17 50.52 24.58
C ALA A 10 -27.96 49.27 24.16
N PHE A 11 -27.76 48.80 22.92
CA PHE A 11 -28.24 47.50 22.47
C PHE A 11 -27.34 46.40 23.08
N ALA A 12 -27.82 45.75 24.13
CA ALA A 12 -27.21 44.52 24.63
C ALA A 12 -27.54 43.37 23.65
N PHE A 13 -26.57 42.98 22.82
CA PHE A 13 -26.64 41.72 22.07
C PHE A 13 -26.48 40.56 23.06
N VAL A 14 -27.61 39.93 23.42
CA VAL A 14 -27.61 38.66 24.13
C VAL A 14 -27.18 37.59 23.13
N ILE A 15 -25.90 37.21 23.15
CA ILE A 15 -25.41 36.02 22.46
C ILE A 15 -25.89 34.82 23.27
N LEU A 16 -27.02 34.24 22.88
CA LEU A 16 -27.44 32.92 23.34
C LEU A 16 -26.43 31.90 22.81
N PRO A 17 -25.74 31.12 23.67
CA PRO A 17 -24.95 30.01 23.18
C PRO A 17 -25.93 28.96 22.67
N SER A 18 -26.08 28.87 21.36
CA SER A 18 -26.71 27.73 20.73
C SER A 18 -25.82 26.52 20.99
N ASN A 19 -26.09 25.81 22.08
CA ASN A 19 -25.63 24.44 22.32
C ASN A 19 -26.33 23.53 21.29
N LEU A 20 -25.94 23.64 20.03
CA LEU A 20 -26.09 22.57 19.07
C LEU A 20 -25.10 21.50 19.50
N LEU A 21 -25.56 20.60 20.37
CA LEU A 21 -24.96 19.27 20.49
C LEU A 21 -25.02 18.66 19.10
N ALA A 22 -23.93 18.78 18.34
CA ALA A 22 -23.71 17.93 17.20
C ALA A 22 -23.63 16.50 17.76
N VAL A 23 -24.76 15.79 17.71
CA VAL A 23 -24.78 14.35 17.89
C VAL A 23 -23.92 13.82 16.74
N SER A 24 -22.64 13.57 17.03
CA SER A 24 -21.81 12.75 16.17
C SER A 24 -22.54 11.42 16.07
N ALA A 25 -23.23 11.18 14.96
CA ALA A 25 -23.82 9.87 14.67
C ALA A 25 -22.72 8.84 14.84
N GLN A 26 -22.85 7.99 15.87
CA GLN A 26 -21.86 6.97 16.14
C GLN A 26 -21.82 6.05 14.91
N LYS A 27 -20.66 5.94 14.26
CA LYS A 27 -20.51 5.13 13.06
C LYS A 27 -20.90 3.69 13.39
N SER A 28 -21.98 3.21 12.80
CA SER A 28 -22.48 1.85 12.98
C SER A 28 -21.61 0.88 12.17
N THR A 29 -20.87 0.01 12.86
CA THR A 29 -20.14 -1.09 12.22
C THR A 29 -21.12 -2.07 11.55
N ASP A 30 -22.31 -2.26 12.12
CA ASP A 30 -23.32 -3.17 11.57
C ASP A 30 -23.84 -2.66 10.22
N ASP A 31 -24.07 -1.35 10.08
CA ASP A 31 -24.50 -0.75 8.81
C ASP A 31 -23.42 -0.91 7.72
N LEU A 32 -22.15 -0.77 8.11
CA LEU A 32 -21.01 -1.00 7.22
C LEU A 32 -20.98 -2.46 6.76
N VAL A 33 -21.06 -3.41 7.69
CA VAL A 33 -21.04 -4.85 7.40
C VAL A 33 -22.22 -5.27 6.55
N GLN A 34 -23.42 -4.72 6.79
CA GLN A 34 -24.59 -4.96 5.96
C GLN A 34 -24.38 -4.42 4.54
N CYS A 35 -23.90 -3.17 4.41
CA CYS A 35 -23.60 -2.59 3.09
C CYS A 35 -22.58 -3.43 2.31
N LEU A 36 -21.51 -3.89 2.98
CA LEU A 36 -20.50 -4.75 2.37
C LEU A 36 -21.13 -6.06 1.92
N THR A 37 -21.87 -6.73 2.81
CA THR A 37 -22.58 -7.99 2.52
C THR A 37 -23.52 -7.87 1.32
N ASP A 38 -24.30 -6.80 1.24
CA ASP A 38 -25.25 -6.57 0.14
C ASP A 38 -24.56 -6.35 -1.22
N ARG A 39 -23.33 -5.83 -1.21
CA ARG A 39 -22.57 -5.46 -2.42
C ARG A 39 -21.55 -6.51 -2.84
N THR A 40 -21.01 -7.29 -1.90
CA THR A 40 -20.12 -8.42 -2.19
C THR A 40 -20.92 -9.72 -2.40
N GLY A 41 -22.05 -9.88 -1.71
CA GLY A 41 -22.86 -11.10 -1.70
C GLY A 41 -23.70 -11.37 -2.94
N LYS A 42 -23.75 -10.43 -3.91
CA LYS A 42 -24.50 -10.64 -5.16
C LYS A 42 -23.80 -11.60 -6.15
N ASN A 43 -22.50 -11.88 -5.97
CA ASN A 43 -21.68 -12.65 -6.92
C ASN A 43 -20.88 -13.80 -6.30
N VAL A 44 -21.16 -14.22 -5.06
CA VAL A 44 -20.40 -15.29 -4.40
C VAL A 44 -21.35 -16.35 -3.86
N THR A 45 -21.22 -17.57 -4.37
CA THR A 45 -21.92 -18.77 -3.88
C THR A 45 -21.59 -19.02 -2.40
N PRO A 46 -22.49 -19.67 -1.61
CA PRO A 46 -22.42 -19.69 -0.14
C PRO A 46 -21.26 -20.50 0.47
N THR A 47 -20.32 -20.99 -0.34
CA THR A 47 -19.39 -22.04 0.05
C THR A 47 -17.94 -21.54 -0.01
N PHE A 48 -17.41 -21.26 1.19
CA PHE A 48 -16.01 -21.34 1.64
C PHE A 48 -15.12 -20.10 1.79
N ILE A 49 -15.29 -18.98 1.06
CA ILE A 49 -14.39 -17.82 1.28
C ILE A 49 -15.16 -16.60 1.73
N ARG A 50 -15.19 -16.41 3.05
CA ARG A 50 -15.71 -15.20 3.66
C ARG A 50 -14.70 -14.07 3.44
N VAL A 51 -15.08 -13.04 2.71
CA VAL A 51 -14.22 -11.88 2.39
C VAL A 51 -14.32 -10.75 3.41
N ILE A 52 -15.24 -10.84 4.37
CA ILE A 52 -15.49 -9.84 5.42
C ILE A 52 -15.23 -10.49 6.77
N HIS A 53 -14.31 -9.92 7.55
CA HIS A 53 -13.94 -10.40 8.88
C HIS A 53 -14.17 -9.30 9.91
N THR A 54 -14.96 -9.59 10.93
CA THR A 54 -15.23 -8.68 12.06
C THR A 54 -14.62 -9.24 13.35
N PRO A 55 -14.42 -8.43 14.40
CA PRO A 55 -13.85 -8.91 15.66
C PRO A 55 -14.60 -10.07 16.33
N GLN A 56 -15.86 -10.31 15.96
CA GLN A 56 -16.67 -11.45 16.43
C GLN A 56 -16.29 -12.77 15.72
N ASP A 57 -15.61 -12.69 14.58
CA ASP A 57 -15.22 -13.85 13.80
C ASP A 57 -13.91 -14.46 14.30
N ARG A 58 -13.87 -15.80 14.40
CA ARG A 58 -12.63 -16.54 14.74
C ARG A 58 -11.49 -16.30 13.75
N THR A 59 -11.80 -15.90 12.53
CA THR A 59 -10.80 -15.62 11.47
C THR A 59 -10.14 -14.24 11.60
N TYR A 60 -10.71 -13.33 12.39
CA TYR A 60 -10.27 -11.93 12.43
C TYR A 60 -8.83 -11.78 12.90
N THR A 61 -8.49 -12.30 14.08
CA THR A 61 -7.15 -12.18 14.65
C THR A 61 -6.09 -12.87 13.78
N PRO A 62 -6.27 -14.13 13.33
CA PRO A 62 -5.30 -14.76 12.42
C PRO A 62 -5.04 -13.96 11.14
N ILE A 63 -6.06 -13.36 10.54
CA ILE A 63 -5.91 -12.55 9.32
C ILE A 63 -5.27 -11.20 9.62
N TYR A 64 -5.65 -10.56 10.73
CA TYR A 64 -5.04 -9.31 11.16
C TYR A 64 -3.54 -9.50 11.37
N ASP A 65 -3.13 -10.56 12.06
CA ASP A 65 -1.75 -10.85 12.45
C ASP A 65 -0.89 -11.41 11.29
N LEU A 66 -1.50 -12.04 10.28
CA LEU A 66 -0.81 -12.74 9.18
C LEU A 66 0.33 -11.92 8.53
N LEU A 67 0.11 -10.62 8.34
CA LEU A 67 1.03 -9.73 7.64
C LEU A 67 1.58 -8.61 8.53
N LEU A 68 1.51 -8.74 9.86
CA LEU A 68 2.17 -7.80 10.76
C LEU A 68 3.67 -8.09 10.80
N GLN A 69 4.44 -7.28 10.08
CA GLN A 69 5.90 -7.40 10.07
C GLN A 69 6.55 -6.67 11.25
N GLU A 70 5.94 -5.58 11.70
CA GLU A 70 6.46 -4.72 12.77
C GLU A 70 5.86 -5.10 14.13
N LEU A 71 6.63 -5.88 14.91
CA LEU A 71 6.19 -6.42 16.21
C LEU A 71 5.83 -5.33 17.22
N ARG A 72 6.35 -4.10 17.05
CA ARG A 72 6.05 -2.93 17.90
C ARG A 72 4.56 -2.55 17.91
N PHE A 73 3.81 -2.98 16.90
CA PHE A 73 2.37 -2.76 16.77
C PHE A 73 1.51 -3.97 17.18
N MET A 74 2.13 -5.05 17.67
CA MET A 74 1.42 -6.21 18.23
C MET A 74 1.16 -6.02 19.72
N THR A 75 0.44 -4.95 20.06
CA THR A 75 0.05 -4.64 21.44
C THR A 75 -1.47 -4.52 21.57
N ASN A 76 -1.98 -4.72 22.78
CA ASN A 76 -3.40 -4.52 23.08
C ASN A 76 -3.84 -3.05 22.96
N SER A 77 -2.91 -2.10 23.07
CA SER A 77 -3.18 -0.66 22.92
C SER A 77 -3.21 -0.20 21.46
N THR A 78 -2.74 -1.02 20.52
CA THR A 78 -2.72 -0.67 19.10
C THR A 78 -4.17 -0.67 18.56
N PRO A 79 -4.64 0.46 17.98
CA PRO A 79 -5.98 0.52 17.39
C PRO A 79 -6.19 -0.57 16.33
N LYS A 80 -7.34 -1.24 16.38
CA LYS A 80 -7.71 -2.31 15.46
C LYS A 80 -8.82 -1.87 14.51
N PRO A 81 -8.86 -2.39 13.27
CA PRO A 81 -9.94 -2.08 12.33
C PRO A 81 -11.29 -2.59 12.83
N GLN A 82 -12.37 -1.94 12.41
CA GLN A 82 -13.72 -2.46 12.68
C GLN A 82 -14.05 -3.66 11.78
N VAL A 83 -13.46 -3.69 10.57
CA VAL A 83 -13.64 -4.75 9.58
C VAL A 83 -12.33 -4.94 8.81
N ILE A 84 -12.01 -6.20 8.49
CA ILE A 84 -10.99 -6.54 7.49
C ILE A 84 -11.71 -7.10 6.26
N VAL A 85 -11.40 -6.59 5.08
CA VAL A 85 -11.91 -7.10 3.81
C VAL A 85 -10.77 -7.74 3.02
N THR A 86 -10.92 -8.99 2.64
CA THR A 86 -9.97 -9.79 1.83
C THR A 86 -10.52 -10.00 0.42
N PRO A 87 -10.45 -8.99 -0.48
CA PRO A 87 -11.04 -9.06 -1.80
C PRO A 87 -10.46 -10.20 -2.63
N LEU A 88 -11.32 -10.83 -3.42
CA LEU A 88 -10.96 -11.88 -4.38
C LEU A 88 -11.05 -11.39 -5.83
N ILE A 89 -11.80 -10.31 -6.04
CA ILE A 89 -12.10 -9.68 -7.33
C ILE A 89 -12.25 -8.16 -7.12
N GLU A 90 -12.14 -7.38 -8.20
CA GLU A 90 -12.19 -5.92 -8.21
C GLU A 90 -13.49 -5.36 -7.61
N SER A 91 -14.62 -6.04 -7.84
CA SER A 91 -15.92 -5.59 -7.33
C SER A 91 -16.00 -5.58 -5.80
N HIS A 92 -15.20 -6.42 -5.11
CA HIS A 92 -15.10 -6.37 -3.65
C HIS A 92 -14.37 -5.11 -3.17
N ILE A 93 -13.37 -4.65 -3.93
CA ILE A 93 -12.68 -3.39 -3.66
C ILE A 93 -13.64 -2.22 -3.89
N GLN A 94 -14.37 -2.20 -5.02
CA GLN A 94 -15.37 -1.16 -5.31
C GLN A 94 -16.45 -1.09 -4.22
N ALA A 95 -16.94 -2.25 -3.75
CA ALA A 95 -17.89 -2.33 -2.65
C ALA A 95 -17.32 -1.74 -1.35
N THR A 96 -16.05 -2.04 -1.05
CA THR A 96 -15.36 -1.50 0.14
C THR A 96 -15.25 0.02 0.06
N ILE A 97 -14.78 0.57 -1.06
CA ILE A 97 -14.70 2.02 -1.28
C ILE A 97 -16.06 2.68 -1.11
N TYR A 98 -17.10 2.14 -1.75
CA TYR A 98 -18.45 2.68 -1.67
C TYR A 98 -18.98 2.67 -0.23
N CYS A 99 -18.92 1.53 0.46
CA CYS A 99 -19.50 1.37 1.79
C CYS A 99 -18.72 2.17 2.84
N SER A 100 -17.39 2.16 2.78
CA SER A 100 -16.57 2.98 3.67
C SER A 100 -16.84 4.48 3.47
N LYS A 101 -16.97 4.96 2.23
CA LYS A 101 -17.36 6.35 1.93
C LYS A 101 -18.76 6.67 2.47
N LYS A 102 -19.74 5.82 2.21
CA LYS A 102 -21.14 6.00 2.65
C LYS A 102 -21.29 6.06 4.17
N HIS A 103 -20.54 5.22 4.90
CA HIS A 103 -20.65 5.09 6.36
C HIS A 103 -19.52 5.81 7.12
N GLY A 104 -18.66 6.56 6.41
CA GLY A 104 -17.62 7.42 6.99
C GLY A 104 -16.42 6.68 7.59
N PHE A 105 -16.10 5.46 7.16
CA PHE A 105 -14.92 4.73 7.62
C PHE A 105 -13.70 5.04 6.75
N GLN A 106 -12.53 5.24 7.35
CA GLN A 106 -11.29 5.35 6.60
C GLN A 106 -10.85 3.97 6.10
N ILE A 107 -10.27 3.88 4.90
CA ILE A 107 -9.66 2.64 4.41
C ILE A 107 -8.16 2.71 4.64
N ARG A 108 -7.58 1.66 5.22
CA ARG A 108 -6.15 1.36 5.17
C ARG A 108 -5.96 0.18 4.24
N ILE A 109 -5.17 0.35 3.20
CA ILE A 109 -4.94 -0.70 2.21
C ILE A 109 -3.68 -1.45 2.63
N ARG A 110 -3.74 -2.78 2.64
CA ARG A 110 -2.61 -3.64 2.99
C ARG A 110 -2.29 -4.55 1.81
N SER A 111 -1.01 -4.60 1.47
CA SER A 111 -0.43 -5.53 0.49
C SER A 111 0.40 -6.55 1.27
N GLY A 112 1.72 -6.36 1.42
CA GLY A 112 2.58 -7.26 2.21
C GLY A 112 2.76 -6.87 3.68
N GLY A 113 2.17 -5.76 4.14
CA GLY A 113 2.21 -5.32 5.55
C GLY A 113 3.56 -4.78 6.07
N HIS A 114 4.51 -4.48 5.17
CA HIS A 114 5.84 -3.92 5.47
C HIS A 114 5.87 -2.40 5.70
N ASP A 115 4.73 -1.77 6.00
CA ASP A 115 4.75 -0.35 6.35
C ASP A 115 5.42 -0.17 7.71
N PHE A 116 6.55 0.55 7.73
CA PHE A 116 7.35 0.71 8.94
C PHE A 116 6.54 1.35 10.07
N GLU A 117 5.63 2.27 9.76
CA GLU A 117 4.77 2.96 10.74
C GLU A 117 3.40 2.30 10.94
N GLY A 118 3.20 1.12 10.35
CA GLY A 118 1.94 0.39 10.41
C GLY A 118 0.74 1.10 9.77
N SER A 119 0.98 2.10 8.92
CA SER A 119 -0.03 2.93 8.26
C SER A 119 -0.97 2.15 7.33
N SER A 120 -0.60 0.92 6.95
CA SER A 120 -1.43 0.00 6.18
C SER A 120 -2.45 -0.78 7.02
N TYR A 121 -2.35 -0.74 8.36
CA TYR A 121 -3.22 -1.50 9.27
C TYR A 121 -3.57 -0.79 10.59
N ILE A 122 -3.11 0.44 10.79
CA ILE A 122 -3.43 1.27 11.97
C ILE A 122 -4.07 2.59 11.52
N SER A 123 -5.08 3.04 12.28
CA SER A 123 -5.57 4.40 12.20
C SER A 123 -6.01 4.95 13.55
N LYS A 124 -6.03 6.29 13.66
CA LYS A 124 -6.56 7.03 14.83
C LYS A 124 -8.07 7.24 14.77
N VAL A 125 -8.70 6.98 13.62
CA VAL A 125 -10.15 7.08 13.42
C VAL A 125 -10.73 5.71 13.06
N PRO A 126 -12.05 5.46 13.21
CA PRO A 126 -12.66 4.22 12.75
C PRO A 126 -12.32 3.93 11.28
N PHE A 127 -11.82 2.72 11.04
CA PHE A 127 -11.22 2.30 9.78
C PHE A 127 -11.46 0.83 9.44
N VAL A 128 -11.38 0.55 8.14
CA VAL A 128 -11.39 -0.78 7.53
C VAL A 128 -9.99 -1.06 7.01
N VAL A 129 -9.51 -2.29 7.20
CA VAL A 129 -8.34 -2.77 6.45
C VAL A 129 -8.82 -3.48 5.20
N LEU A 130 -8.40 -2.99 4.03
CA LEU A 130 -8.57 -3.66 2.75
C LEU A 130 -7.29 -4.43 2.44
N ASP A 131 -7.31 -5.74 2.67
CA ASP A 131 -6.12 -6.59 2.60
C ASP A 131 -6.05 -7.37 1.28
N LEU A 132 -5.15 -6.96 0.41
CA LEU A 132 -5.07 -7.43 -0.97
C LEU A 132 -4.39 -8.79 -1.12
N PHE A 133 -3.93 -9.47 -0.06
CA PHE A 133 -3.09 -10.67 -0.17
C PHE A 133 -3.68 -11.81 -1.03
N SER A 134 -5.01 -11.88 -1.16
CA SER A 134 -5.69 -12.87 -2.02
C SER A 134 -5.66 -12.50 -3.51
N LEU A 135 -5.48 -11.22 -3.85
CA LEU A 135 -5.23 -10.74 -5.21
C LEU A 135 -3.72 -10.80 -5.48
N ASN A 136 -3.22 -12.00 -5.77
CA ASN A 136 -1.77 -12.26 -5.95
C ASN A 136 -1.42 -12.93 -7.29
N SER A 137 -2.30 -12.84 -8.28
CA SER A 137 -2.06 -13.39 -9.62
C SER A 137 -0.85 -12.74 -10.30
N ILE A 138 -0.06 -13.57 -10.99
CA ILE A 138 1.11 -13.16 -11.76
C ILE A 138 1.02 -13.80 -13.15
N ASN A 139 0.96 -12.97 -14.19
CA ASN A 139 0.96 -13.41 -15.59
C ASN A 139 2.16 -12.81 -16.33
N ILE A 140 3.01 -13.66 -16.89
CA ILE A 140 4.27 -13.28 -17.53
C ILE A 140 4.22 -13.63 -19.01
N ASP A 141 4.49 -12.64 -19.86
CA ASP A 141 4.73 -12.81 -21.28
C ASP A 141 6.22 -12.67 -21.59
N ILE A 142 6.86 -13.81 -21.85
CA ILE A 142 8.29 -13.88 -22.20
C ILE A 142 8.60 -13.26 -23.56
N LYS A 143 7.64 -13.21 -24.50
CA LYS A 143 7.88 -12.70 -25.85
C LYS A 143 8.02 -11.19 -25.85
N THR A 144 7.19 -10.52 -25.04
CA THR A 144 7.22 -9.06 -24.87
C THR A 144 8.09 -8.63 -23.69
N ALA A 145 8.60 -9.58 -22.91
CA ALA A 145 9.30 -9.34 -21.64
C ALA A 145 8.48 -8.43 -20.71
N THR A 146 7.19 -8.73 -20.56
CA THR A 146 6.30 -8.00 -19.65
C THR A 146 5.59 -8.93 -18.68
N ALA A 147 5.10 -8.38 -17.58
CA ALA A 147 4.28 -9.10 -16.64
C ALA A 147 3.15 -8.22 -16.10
N TRP A 148 1.98 -8.81 -15.92
CA TRP A 148 0.93 -8.29 -15.04
C TRP A 148 1.08 -8.96 -13.67
N VAL A 149 1.17 -8.17 -12.62
CA VAL A 149 1.29 -8.65 -11.24
C VAL A 149 0.28 -7.93 -10.35
N HIS A 150 -0.56 -8.68 -9.66
CA HIS A 150 -1.50 -8.11 -8.70
C HIS A 150 -0.76 -7.57 -7.46
N SER A 151 -1.27 -6.49 -6.89
CA SER A 151 -0.67 -5.79 -5.75
C SER A 151 -0.55 -6.62 -4.48
N GLY A 152 -1.35 -7.69 -4.33
CA GLY A 152 -1.25 -8.62 -3.20
C GLY A 152 -0.13 -9.65 -3.31
N ALA A 153 0.50 -9.79 -4.47
CA ALA A 153 1.67 -10.66 -4.62
C ALA A 153 2.86 -10.12 -3.84
N THR A 154 3.72 -11.01 -3.34
CA THR A 154 5.01 -10.62 -2.76
C THR A 154 6.11 -10.58 -3.82
N LEU A 155 7.19 -9.84 -3.54
CA LEU A 155 8.37 -9.80 -4.41
C LEU A 155 8.95 -11.21 -4.63
N GLY A 156 8.99 -12.04 -3.60
CA GLY A 156 9.46 -13.42 -3.70
C GLY A 156 8.61 -14.28 -4.63
N GLN A 157 7.28 -14.19 -4.53
CA GLN A 157 6.37 -14.87 -5.47
C GLN A 157 6.61 -14.39 -6.91
N PHE A 158 6.80 -13.08 -7.09
CA PHE A 158 7.02 -12.50 -8.40
C PHE A 158 8.36 -12.93 -9.02
N TYR A 159 9.46 -12.83 -8.26
CA TYR A 159 10.78 -13.30 -8.70
C TYR A 159 10.79 -14.79 -9.03
N TYR A 160 10.13 -15.61 -8.21
CA TYR A 160 10.01 -17.03 -8.46
C TYR A 160 9.22 -17.32 -9.73
N ALA A 161 8.09 -16.65 -9.96
CA ALA A 161 7.32 -16.80 -11.18
C ALA A 161 8.12 -16.43 -12.44
N ILE A 162 8.95 -15.39 -12.38
CA ILE A 162 9.86 -15.02 -13.48
C ILE A 162 10.89 -16.12 -13.73
N SER A 163 11.55 -16.62 -12.68
CA SER A 163 12.60 -17.64 -12.82
C SER A 163 12.08 -18.98 -13.36
N GLN A 164 10.80 -19.30 -13.11
CA GLN A 164 10.14 -20.46 -13.71
C GLN A 164 9.90 -20.30 -15.23
N LYS A 165 9.88 -19.07 -15.75
CA LYS A 165 9.62 -18.77 -17.17
C LYS A 165 10.89 -18.47 -17.97
N SER A 166 11.92 -17.93 -17.34
CA SER A 166 13.18 -17.57 -17.99
C SER A 166 14.33 -17.50 -17.01
N ARG A 167 15.53 -17.93 -17.45
CA ARG A 167 16.78 -17.78 -16.69
C ARG A 167 17.46 -16.42 -16.90
N ASN A 168 17.05 -15.67 -17.90
CA ASN A 168 17.73 -14.46 -18.36
C ASN A 168 16.84 -13.20 -18.24
N LEU A 169 15.71 -13.31 -17.53
CA LEU A 169 14.85 -12.18 -17.20
C LEU A 169 14.77 -12.02 -15.67
N ALA A 170 14.68 -10.77 -15.23
CA ALA A 170 14.48 -10.40 -13.83
C ALA A 170 13.56 -9.17 -13.74
N PHE A 171 13.31 -8.70 -12.52
CA PHE A 171 12.66 -7.43 -12.26
C PHE A 171 13.41 -6.65 -11.16
N PRO A 172 13.76 -5.37 -11.36
CA PRO A 172 14.56 -4.60 -10.42
C PRO A 172 13.71 -4.09 -9.25
N ALA A 173 13.64 -4.86 -8.16
CA ALA A 173 12.92 -4.48 -6.95
C ALA A 173 13.71 -4.89 -5.69
N GLY A 174 13.07 -4.81 -4.52
CA GLY A 174 13.66 -5.00 -3.19
C GLY A 174 14.23 -6.38 -2.90
N TYR A 175 15.12 -6.42 -1.90
CA TYR A 175 15.80 -7.64 -1.44
C TYR A 175 14.87 -8.58 -0.66
N TRP A 176 13.92 -8.04 0.09
CA TRP A 176 13.08 -8.80 1.02
C TRP A 176 11.91 -9.46 0.31
N SER A 177 11.89 -10.79 0.31
CA SER A 177 10.93 -11.60 -0.45
C SER A 177 9.48 -11.47 0.00
N THR A 178 9.23 -11.11 1.26
CA THR A 178 7.88 -10.97 1.84
C THR A 178 7.26 -9.59 1.63
N VAL A 179 8.01 -8.63 1.09
CA VAL A 179 7.48 -7.30 0.75
C VAL A 179 6.43 -7.45 -0.34
N GLY A 180 5.29 -6.78 -0.17
CA GLY A 180 4.21 -6.79 -1.14
C GLY A 180 4.46 -5.84 -2.31
N VAL A 181 4.17 -6.30 -3.53
CA VAL A 181 4.37 -5.55 -4.77
C VAL A 181 3.64 -4.22 -4.74
N GLY A 182 2.40 -4.19 -4.24
CA GLY A 182 1.55 -3.00 -4.23
C GLY A 182 2.17 -1.80 -3.53
N GLY A 183 2.65 -1.99 -2.30
CA GLY A 183 3.31 -0.91 -1.54
C GLY A 183 4.71 -0.60 -2.08
N HIS A 184 5.44 -1.63 -2.54
CA HIS A 184 6.82 -1.47 -2.99
C HIS A 184 6.95 -0.63 -4.26
N LEU A 185 6.15 -0.92 -5.29
CA LEU A 185 6.16 -0.16 -6.54
C LEU A 185 5.58 1.25 -6.33
N ALA A 186 4.53 1.37 -5.51
CA ALA A 186 3.94 2.68 -5.22
C ALA A 186 4.91 3.64 -4.52
N GLY A 187 5.86 3.12 -3.75
CA GLY A 187 6.93 3.89 -3.08
C GLY A 187 8.23 3.98 -3.88
N GLY A 188 8.26 3.58 -5.15
CA GLY A 188 9.47 3.55 -5.98
C GLY A 188 10.09 2.16 -6.02
N GLY A 189 10.64 1.71 -4.88
CA GLY A 189 11.20 0.38 -4.70
C GLY A 189 12.61 0.21 -5.31
N TYR A 190 13.59 -0.16 -4.49
CA TYR A 190 14.98 -0.33 -4.90
C TYR A 190 15.56 -1.64 -4.40
N GLY A 191 16.59 -2.15 -5.09
CA GLY A 191 17.36 -3.31 -4.64
C GLY A 191 18.63 -3.52 -5.46
N ALA A 192 19.03 -4.79 -5.63
CA ALA A 192 20.34 -5.16 -6.20
C ALA A 192 20.60 -4.58 -7.60
N LEU A 193 19.54 -4.42 -8.38
CA LEU A 193 19.60 -3.99 -9.78
C LEU A 193 19.42 -2.47 -9.98
N LEU A 194 19.32 -1.70 -8.89
CA LEU A 194 19.09 -0.25 -8.93
C LEU A 194 20.07 0.48 -9.86
N ARG A 195 21.36 0.16 -9.75
CA ARG A 195 22.42 0.86 -10.50
C ARG A 195 22.34 0.67 -12.01
N LYS A 196 21.74 -0.45 -12.46
CA LYS A 196 21.65 -0.82 -13.88
C LYS A 196 20.28 -0.48 -14.49
N TYR A 197 19.20 -0.63 -13.72
CA TYR A 197 17.84 -0.55 -14.25
C TYR A 197 16.93 0.45 -13.53
N GLY A 198 17.45 1.19 -12.55
CA GLY A 198 16.65 2.13 -11.77
C GLY A 198 15.72 1.45 -10.76
N LEU A 199 14.67 2.17 -10.37
CA LEU A 199 13.67 1.72 -9.41
C LEU A 199 12.70 0.71 -10.04
N ALA A 200 11.96 -0.01 -9.20
CA ALA A 200 10.85 -0.86 -9.66
C ALA A 200 9.80 -0.01 -10.39
N ALA A 201 9.50 1.18 -9.87
CA ALA A 201 8.57 2.13 -10.46
C ALA A 201 9.00 2.66 -11.84
N ASP A 202 10.31 2.77 -12.11
CA ASP A 202 10.82 3.20 -13.43
C ASP A 202 10.51 2.16 -14.52
N ASN A 203 10.26 0.92 -14.11
CA ASN A 203 10.00 -0.22 -14.99
C ASN A 203 8.50 -0.56 -15.11
N VAL A 204 7.61 0.27 -14.54
CA VAL A 204 6.15 0.16 -14.69
C VAL A 204 5.72 0.80 -16.01
N ILE A 205 4.94 0.06 -16.80
CA ILE A 205 4.45 0.49 -18.12
C ILE A 205 2.93 0.71 -18.18
N ASP A 206 2.18 0.12 -17.25
CA ASP A 206 0.73 0.28 -17.06
C ASP A 206 0.33 -0.11 -15.63
N ALA A 207 -0.89 0.19 -15.20
CA ALA A 207 -1.44 -0.23 -13.92
C ALA A 207 -2.98 -0.24 -13.97
N LEU A 208 -3.61 -1.08 -13.16
CA LEU A 208 -5.05 -0.98 -12.87
C LEU A 208 -5.24 -0.38 -11.48
N ILE A 209 -5.94 0.74 -11.39
CA ILE A 209 -6.28 1.42 -10.14
C ILE A 209 -7.78 1.61 -10.01
N ILE A 210 -8.29 1.56 -8.78
CA ILE A 210 -9.67 1.90 -8.46
C ILE A 210 -9.69 3.23 -7.71
N ASP A 211 -10.37 4.21 -8.28
CA ASP A 211 -10.45 5.57 -7.74
C ASP A 211 -11.47 5.72 -6.59
N VAL A 212 -11.62 6.93 -6.08
CA VAL A 212 -12.55 7.28 -4.97
C VAL A 212 -14.03 7.13 -5.32
N ASN A 213 -14.36 7.01 -6.60
CA ASN A 213 -15.72 6.79 -7.09
C ASN A 213 -15.96 5.31 -7.44
N GLY A 214 -14.93 4.46 -7.34
CA GLY A 214 -14.99 3.06 -7.69
C GLY A 214 -14.78 2.80 -9.18
N ALA A 215 -14.33 3.78 -9.98
CA ALA A 215 -13.98 3.54 -11.38
C ALA A 215 -12.67 2.76 -11.48
N ILE A 216 -12.65 1.72 -12.31
CA ILE A 216 -11.43 0.97 -12.63
C ILE A 216 -10.76 1.69 -13.80
N LEU A 217 -9.53 2.14 -13.59
CA LEU A 217 -8.76 2.90 -14.55
C LEU A 217 -7.47 2.16 -14.87
N ASP A 218 -7.19 2.03 -16.17
CA ASP A 218 -5.87 1.70 -16.71
C ASP A 218 -5.06 2.99 -16.95
N ARG A 219 -3.83 2.89 -17.44
CA ARG A 219 -3.00 4.08 -17.74
C ARG A 219 -3.72 5.07 -18.66
N SER A 220 -4.36 4.56 -19.71
CA SER A 220 -5.03 5.38 -20.73
C SER A 220 -6.16 6.21 -20.11
N SER A 221 -6.98 5.58 -19.27
CA SER A 221 -8.14 6.20 -18.64
C SER A 221 -7.81 7.01 -17.38
N MET A 222 -6.73 6.69 -16.67
CA MET A 222 -6.28 7.46 -15.49
C MET A 222 -5.54 8.74 -15.86
N GLY A 223 -4.96 8.81 -17.06
CA GLY A 223 -4.14 9.93 -17.52
C GLY A 223 -2.71 9.90 -16.96
N GLU A 224 -1.81 10.64 -17.61
CA GLU A 224 -0.38 10.56 -17.30
C GLU A 224 -0.01 11.17 -15.93
N ASP A 225 -0.75 12.16 -15.44
CA ASP A 225 -0.49 12.77 -14.12
C ASP A 225 -0.70 11.77 -12.99
N LEU A 226 -1.81 11.03 -13.02
CA LEU A 226 -2.09 9.99 -12.04
C LEU A 226 -1.14 8.81 -12.21
N PHE A 227 -0.85 8.41 -13.46
CA PHE A 227 0.13 7.36 -13.74
C PHE A 227 1.55 7.71 -13.27
N TRP A 228 1.94 8.98 -13.34
CA TRP A 228 3.18 9.48 -12.73
C TRP A 228 3.11 9.40 -11.20
N ALA A 229 2.03 9.91 -10.59
CA ALA A 229 1.89 10.02 -9.15
C ALA A 229 1.96 8.66 -8.43
N ILE A 230 1.36 7.62 -9.00
CA ILE A 230 1.36 6.29 -8.38
C ILE A 230 2.72 5.59 -8.45
N ARG A 231 3.67 6.05 -9.28
CA ARG A 231 5.00 5.44 -9.48
C ARG A 231 6.06 6.09 -8.59
N GLY A 232 5.80 6.20 -7.29
CA GLY A 232 6.73 6.76 -6.30
C GLY A 232 6.11 7.74 -5.30
N GLY A 233 4.89 8.22 -5.56
CA GLY A 233 4.17 9.14 -4.66
C GLY A 233 3.62 8.50 -3.38
N GLY A 234 3.94 7.23 -3.13
CA GLY A 234 3.58 6.51 -1.92
C GLY A 234 2.19 5.89 -1.98
N HIS A 235 2.05 4.82 -1.21
CA HIS A 235 0.82 4.05 -1.12
C HIS A 235 -0.28 4.80 -0.33
N GLY A 236 -1.55 4.57 -0.70
CA GLY A 236 -2.72 5.05 0.06
C GLY A 236 -3.20 6.47 -0.26
N ASN A 237 -2.55 7.19 -1.19
CA ASN A 237 -2.91 8.58 -1.54
C ASN A 237 -3.90 8.69 -2.71
N PHE A 238 -3.78 7.81 -3.71
CA PHE A 238 -4.39 8.05 -5.04
C PHE A 238 -5.50 7.06 -5.41
N GLY A 239 -5.74 6.03 -4.58
CA GLY A 239 -6.72 4.97 -4.85
C GLY A 239 -6.19 3.59 -4.47
N VAL A 240 -6.90 2.56 -4.88
CA VAL A 240 -6.51 1.15 -4.66
C VAL A 240 -5.89 0.61 -5.94
N ILE A 241 -4.56 0.46 -5.96
CA ILE A 241 -3.86 -0.13 -7.11
C ILE A 241 -4.06 -1.64 -7.04
N VAL A 242 -4.77 -2.20 -8.02
CA VAL A 242 -5.12 -3.62 -8.09
C VAL A 242 -3.96 -4.41 -8.67
N SER A 243 -3.35 -3.92 -9.76
CA SER A 243 -2.27 -4.60 -10.44
C SER A 243 -1.36 -3.64 -11.20
N TRP A 244 -0.16 -4.12 -11.49
CA TRP A 244 0.88 -3.41 -12.23
C TRP A 244 1.23 -4.20 -13.48
N LYS A 245 1.40 -3.49 -14.60
CA LYS A 245 2.08 -4.03 -15.77
C LYS A 245 3.51 -3.52 -15.76
N VAL A 246 4.46 -4.43 -15.77
CA VAL A 246 5.88 -4.11 -15.68
C VAL A 246 6.66 -4.66 -16.87
N LYS A 247 7.75 -3.97 -17.20
CA LYS A 247 8.77 -4.45 -18.11
C LYS A 247 9.81 -5.28 -17.32
N LEU A 248 10.06 -6.49 -17.79
CA LEU A 248 11.13 -7.34 -17.27
C LEU A 248 12.45 -6.94 -17.91
N VAL A 249 13.53 -7.06 -17.15
CA VAL A 249 14.88 -6.65 -17.55
C VAL A 249 15.75 -7.87 -17.84
N ALA A 250 16.69 -7.74 -18.77
CA ALA A 250 17.62 -8.81 -19.10
C ALA A 250 18.65 -9.00 -17.98
N VAL A 251 18.99 -10.24 -17.66
CA VAL A 251 20.10 -10.58 -16.75
C VAL A 251 20.93 -11.70 -17.37
N PRO A 252 22.26 -11.74 -17.10
CA PRO A 252 23.07 -12.88 -17.53
C PRO A 252 22.61 -14.15 -16.81
N GLU A 253 22.80 -15.31 -17.45
CA GLU A 253 22.48 -16.61 -16.84
C GLU A 253 23.31 -16.88 -15.58
N ILE A 254 24.50 -16.29 -15.50
CA ILE A 254 25.41 -16.41 -14.37
C ILE A 254 25.68 -15.02 -13.79
N VAL A 255 25.43 -14.89 -12.48
CA VAL A 255 25.79 -13.71 -11.67
C VAL A 255 26.78 -14.11 -10.58
N THR A 256 27.64 -13.20 -10.16
CA THR A 256 28.60 -13.42 -9.07
C THR A 256 28.19 -12.64 -7.83
N VAL A 257 28.17 -13.30 -6.69
CA VAL A 257 27.92 -12.67 -5.38
C VAL A 257 29.13 -12.88 -4.47
N PHE A 258 29.45 -11.89 -3.66
CA PHE A 258 30.52 -12.00 -2.65
C PHE A 258 30.10 -11.32 -1.35
N LYS A 259 30.65 -11.80 -0.23
CA LYS A 259 30.50 -11.19 1.10
C LYS A 259 31.86 -11.16 1.78
N VAL A 260 32.31 -9.97 2.17
CA VAL A 260 33.61 -9.77 2.83
C VAL A 260 33.37 -9.14 4.19
N ASN A 261 33.66 -9.88 5.26
CA ASN A 261 33.54 -9.39 6.63
C ASN A 261 34.83 -8.71 7.07
N ARG A 262 34.73 -7.56 7.74
CA ARG A 262 35.86 -6.81 8.31
C ARG A 262 35.47 -6.23 9.66
N THR A 263 36.32 -6.43 10.67
CA THR A 263 36.16 -5.79 11.98
C THR A 263 36.81 -4.41 12.01
N LEU A 264 36.57 -3.66 13.09
CA LEU A 264 37.22 -2.35 13.29
C LEU A 264 38.75 -2.49 13.37
N GLU A 265 39.25 -3.54 14.05
CA GLU A 265 40.68 -3.85 14.19
C GLU A 265 41.30 -4.19 12.83
N GLN A 266 40.52 -4.77 11.92
CA GLN A 266 40.92 -5.04 10.54
C GLN A 266 40.78 -3.82 9.61
N GLY A 267 40.49 -2.64 10.15
CA GLY A 267 40.43 -1.38 9.41
C GLY A 267 39.10 -1.12 8.68
N ALA A 268 37.98 -1.68 9.15
CA ALA A 268 36.65 -1.47 8.54
C ALA A 268 36.32 0.02 8.30
N THR A 269 36.67 0.91 9.22
CA THR A 269 36.45 2.37 9.07
C THR A 269 37.13 2.94 7.82
N LYS A 270 38.39 2.54 7.55
CA LYS A 270 39.14 2.99 6.36
C LYS A 270 38.49 2.44 5.08
N LEU A 271 37.99 1.20 5.12
CA LEU A 271 37.32 0.57 3.99
C LEU A 271 35.97 1.24 3.68
N VAL A 272 35.14 1.52 4.69
CA VAL A 272 33.87 2.24 4.51
C VAL A 272 34.12 3.66 3.99
N HIS A 273 35.13 4.35 4.54
CA HIS A 273 35.55 5.67 4.06
C HIS A 273 35.98 5.63 2.58
N LYS A 274 36.64 4.57 2.12
CA LYS A 274 36.97 4.42 0.69
C LYS A 274 35.73 4.03 -0.14
N TRP A 275 34.90 3.13 0.37
CA TRP A 275 33.70 2.61 -0.27
C TRP A 275 32.76 3.73 -0.70
N GLN A 276 32.49 4.72 0.16
CA GLN A 276 31.55 5.81 -0.16
C GLN A 276 31.95 6.65 -1.39
N TYR A 277 33.25 6.73 -1.72
CA TYR A 277 33.72 7.47 -2.90
C TYR A 277 33.86 6.60 -4.15
N VAL A 278 34.04 5.28 -3.99
CA VAL A 278 34.27 4.37 -5.12
C VAL A 278 32.97 3.71 -5.56
N ALA A 279 32.15 3.23 -4.62
CA ALA A 279 30.97 2.41 -4.92
C ALA A 279 29.95 3.10 -5.85
N PRO A 280 29.64 4.41 -5.70
CA PRO A 280 28.74 5.10 -6.63
C PRO A 280 29.25 5.13 -8.08
N SER A 281 30.57 5.16 -8.26
CA SER A 281 31.28 5.34 -9.54
C SER A 281 31.70 4.02 -10.20
N MET A 282 31.39 2.86 -9.60
CA MET A 282 31.72 1.55 -10.18
C MET A 282 30.91 1.28 -11.45
N HIS A 283 31.32 0.30 -12.27
CA HIS A 283 30.51 -0.12 -13.43
C HIS A 283 29.09 -0.53 -12.99
N GLU A 284 28.06 -0.23 -13.77
CA GLU A 284 26.63 -0.47 -13.41
C GLU A 284 26.30 -1.94 -13.09
N ASP A 285 27.08 -2.88 -13.62
CA ASP A 285 26.98 -4.32 -13.34
C ASP A 285 27.46 -4.72 -11.94
N LEU A 286 28.10 -3.81 -11.21
CA LEU A 286 28.58 -4.06 -9.85
C LEU A 286 27.80 -3.22 -8.83
N THR A 287 26.99 -3.89 -8.03
CA THR A 287 26.37 -3.31 -6.83
C THR A 287 27.10 -3.83 -5.60
N MET A 288 27.67 -2.92 -4.82
CA MET A 288 28.33 -3.25 -3.55
C MET A 288 27.74 -2.38 -2.43
N THR A 289 27.12 -3.03 -1.45
CA THR A 289 26.54 -2.38 -0.27
C THR A 289 27.32 -2.74 0.99
N THR A 290 27.29 -1.85 1.98
CA THR A 290 27.70 -2.18 3.35
C THR A 290 26.47 -2.67 4.09
N ASN A 291 26.55 -3.80 4.79
CA ASN A 291 25.48 -4.22 5.68
C ASN A 291 25.31 -3.18 6.79
N GLN A 292 24.07 -2.74 7.02
CA GLN A 292 23.65 -2.10 8.27
C GLN A 292 23.29 -3.19 9.27
#